data_AF-A0A0H5Q1R5-F1
#
_entry.id   AF-A0A0H5Q1R5-F1
#
_cell.length_a   1.000
_cell.length_b   1.000
_cell.length_c   1.000
_cell.angle_alpha   90.00
_cell.angle_beta   90.00
_cell.angle_gamma   90.00
#
_symmetry.space_group_name_H-M   'P 1'
#
loop_
_entity.id
_entity.type
_entity.pdbx_description
1 polymer ?
#
loop_
_entity_poly.entity_id
_entity_poly.type
_entity_poly.pdbx_seq_one_letter_code
_entity_poly.pdbx_strand_id
1 'polypeptide(L)'
;MYYNEGLSYRHIAKIIPVSKTTVMRWIANFAKENPHKAPIMNKRLPKSEPQVAQESQKELPEDVKELQAEVARLKKELRHEKMRADAYDMMIDLAEDAFKIPIRKKSGAER
;
A
#
# COMPACT_ATOMS: atom_id res chain seq x y z
N MET A 1 7.48 -5.61 -13.82
CA MET A 1 8.26 -5.11 -14.96
C MET A 1 7.42 -4.29 -15.96
N TYR A 2 6.78 -4.85 -16.99
CA TYR A 2 6.12 -3.99 -18.01
C TYR A 2 4.93 -3.18 -17.45
N TYR A 3 3.99 -3.85 -16.77
CA TYR A 3 2.77 -3.21 -16.23
C TYR A 3 3.00 -2.48 -14.90
N ASN A 4 3.69 -3.10 -13.94
CA ASN A 4 3.89 -2.54 -12.60
C ASN A 4 4.96 -1.44 -12.54
N GLU A 5 6.02 -1.54 -13.35
CA GLU A 5 7.19 -0.63 -13.28
C GLU A 5 7.32 0.25 -14.53
N GLY A 6 6.44 0.10 -15.54
CA GLY A 6 6.46 0.90 -16.76
C GLY A 6 7.68 0.66 -17.66
N LEU A 7 8.44 -0.42 -17.45
CA LEU A 7 9.64 -0.72 -18.21
C LEU A 7 9.30 -1.06 -19.67
N SER A 8 10.05 -0.48 -20.62
CA SER A 8 9.96 -0.86 -22.04
C SER A 8 10.32 -2.33 -22.25
N TYR A 9 9.66 -3.02 -23.20
CA TYR A 9 9.98 -4.39 -23.58
C TYR A 9 11.46 -4.57 -23.99
N ARG A 10 12.11 -3.51 -24.50
CA ARG A 10 13.54 -3.50 -24.83
C ARG A 10 14.42 -3.56 -23.58
N HIS A 11 13.99 -2.91 -22.51
CA HIS A 11 14.70 -2.90 -21.24
C HIS A 11 14.54 -4.26 -20.53
N ILE A 12 13.34 -4.84 -20.58
CA ILE A 12 13.05 -6.17 -20.03
C ILE A 12 13.90 -7.25 -20.71
N ALA A 13 14.07 -7.17 -22.04
CA ALA A 13 14.93 -8.08 -22.80
C ALA A 13 16.44 -7.95 -22.50
N LYS A 14 16.88 -6.90 -21.80
CA LYS A 14 18.26 -6.78 -21.30
C LYS A 14 18.43 -7.39 -19.91
N ILE A 15 17.37 -7.35 -19.09
CA ILE A 15 17.36 -7.92 -17.74
C ILE A 15 17.25 -9.45 -17.80
N ILE A 16 16.42 -9.94 -18.72
CA ILE A 16 16.12 -11.37 -18.87
C ILE A 16 16.80 -11.85 -20.17
N PRO A 17 17.48 -13.01 -20.18
CA PRO A 17 18.18 -13.54 -21.37
C PRO A 17 17.21 -14.11 -22.41
N VAL A 18 16.24 -13.31 -22.84
CA VAL A 18 15.23 -13.65 -23.84
C VAL A 18 15.18 -12.56 -24.90
N SER A 19 14.88 -12.96 -26.14
CA SER A 19 14.82 -12.00 -27.24
C SER A 19 13.70 -10.97 -27.05
N LYS A 20 13.91 -9.75 -27.54
CA LYS A 20 12.90 -8.68 -27.54
C LYS A 20 11.55 -9.10 -28.14
N THR A 21 11.60 -9.97 -29.16
CA THR A 21 10.40 -10.50 -29.83
C THR A 21 9.62 -11.45 -28.93
N THR A 22 10.33 -12.24 -28.09
CA THR A 22 9.70 -13.11 -27.10
C THR A 22 9.00 -12.30 -26.03
N VAL A 23 9.65 -11.25 -25.51
CA VAL A 23 9.02 -10.33 -24.53
C VAL A 23 7.78 -9.65 -25.13
N MET A 24 7.86 -9.18 -26.37
CA MET A 24 6.73 -8.57 -27.06
C MET A 24 5.55 -9.53 -27.23
N ARG A 25 5.83 -10.80 -27.57
CA ARG A 25 4.80 -11.85 -27.68
C ARG A 25 4.16 -12.18 -26.34
N TRP A 26 4.93 -12.24 -25.26
CA TRP A 26 4.38 -12.44 -23.91
C TRP A 26 3.47 -11.29 -23.48
N ILE A 27 3.87 -10.05 -23.77
CA ILE A 27 3.05 -8.85 -23.53
C ILE A 27 1.73 -8.95 -24.33
N ALA A 28 1.80 -9.32 -25.61
CA ALA A 28 0.60 -9.48 -26.44
C ALA A 28 -0.34 -10.58 -25.94
N ASN A 29 0.19 -11.74 -25.55
CA ASN A 29 -0.60 -12.84 -24.99
C ASN A 29 -1.24 -12.44 -23.65
N PHE A 30 -0.48 -11.76 -22.79
CA PHE A 30 -0.99 -11.27 -21.51
C PHE A 30 -2.14 -10.27 -21.70
N ALA A 31 -2.03 -9.35 -22.67
CA ALA A 31 -3.10 -8.40 -23.01
C ALA A 31 -4.36 -9.11 -23.53
N LYS A 32 -4.19 -10.19 -24.32
CA LYS A 32 -5.29 -11.03 -24.81
C LYS A 32 -6.02 -11.76 -23.67
N GLU A 33 -5.26 -12.30 -22.72
CA GLU A 33 -5.81 -13.00 -21.55
C GLU A 33 -6.39 -12.06 -20.48
N ASN A 34 -5.96 -10.79 -20.47
CA ASN A 34 -6.39 -9.79 -19.50
C ASN A 34 -6.95 -8.52 -20.19
N PRO A 35 -8.16 -8.57 -20.76
CA PRO A 35 -8.74 -7.45 -21.51
C PRO A 35 -8.84 -6.14 -20.71
N HIS A 36 -9.11 -6.23 -19.40
CA HIS A 36 -9.19 -5.08 -18.49
C HIS A 36 -7.83 -4.38 -18.26
N LYS A 37 -6.70 -5.03 -18.57
CA LYS A 37 -5.34 -4.47 -18.45
C LYS A 37 -4.71 -4.09 -19.80
N ALA A 38 -5.34 -4.46 -20.91
CA ALA A 38 -4.87 -4.18 -22.27
C ALA A 38 -4.72 -2.69 -22.63
N PRO A 39 -5.58 -1.75 -22.17
CA PRO A 39 -5.45 -0.32 -22.50
C PRO A 39 -4.14 0.30 -21.99
N ILE A 40 -3.65 -0.17 -20.84
CA ILE A 40 -2.40 0.28 -20.22
C ILE A 40 -1.20 -0.31 -20.96
N MET A 41 -1.36 -1.51 -21.54
CA MET A 41 -0.28 -2.26 -22.18
C MET A 41 -0.01 -1.84 -23.63
N ASN A 42 -1.05 -1.37 -24.33
CA ASN A 42 -1.02 -0.96 -25.75
C ASN A 42 -0.64 0.51 -25.98
N LYS A 43 -0.16 1.23 -24.95
CA LYS A 43 0.44 2.54 -25.15
C LYS A 43 1.68 2.37 -26.02
N ARG A 44 1.55 2.65 -27.32
CA ARG A 44 2.72 2.89 -28.18
C ARG A 44 3.53 3.97 -27.46
N LEU A 45 4.71 3.62 -26.94
CA LEU A 45 5.63 4.61 -26.41
C LEU A 45 5.82 5.66 -27.51
N PRO A 46 5.45 6.93 -27.30
CA PRO A 46 5.81 7.97 -28.25
C PRO A 46 7.33 7.96 -28.40
N LYS A 47 7.80 8.01 -29.65
CA LYS A 47 9.22 8.17 -29.96
C LYS A 47 9.71 9.41 -29.24
N SER A 48 10.74 9.20 -28.41
CA SER A 48 11.59 10.17 -27.72
C SER A 48 11.54 11.62 -28.22
N GLU A 49 11.13 12.52 -27.34
CA GLU A 49 11.73 13.86 -27.20
C GLU A 49 12.18 14.04 -25.75
N PRO A 50 13.32 14.72 -25.49
CA PRO A 50 13.82 14.94 -24.15
C PRO A 50 13.01 16.07 -23.50
N GLN A 51 11.84 15.73 -22.94
CA GLN A 51 11.05 16.67 -22.17
C GLN A 51 11.12 16.27 -20.71
N VAL A 52 11.89 17.09 -20.00
CA VAL A 52 11.83 17.46 -18.57
C VAL A 52 10.81 16.66 -17.77
N ALA A 53 11.28 16.07 -16.68
CA ALA A 53 10.48 15.50 -15.60
C ALA A 53 9.34 16.45 -15.21
N GLN A 54 8.20 16.28 -15.85
CA GLN A 54 6.91 16.68 -15.31
C GLN A 54 6.35 15.41 -14.72
N GLU A 55 6.49 15.32 -13.40
CA GLU A 55 5.69 14.46 -12.55
C GLU A 55 4.24 14.64 -12.99
N SER A 56 3.78 13.71 -13.82
CA SER A 56 2.37 13.58 -14.12
C SER A 56 1.76 13.15 -12.80
N GLN A 57 1.25 14.13 -12.08
CA GLN A 57 0.18 13.97 -11.10
C GLN A 57 -0.94 13.24 -11.83
N LYS A 58 -0.81 11.92 -11.96
CA LYS A 58 -1.96 11.06 -12.18
C LYS A 58 -2.81 11.31 -10.96
N GLU A 59 -3.85 12.11 -11.14
CA GLU A 59 -4.94 12.18 -10.19
C GLU A 59 -5.29 10.74 -9.85
N LEU A 60 -4.92 10.32 -8.63
CA LEU A 60 -5.38 9.06 -8.10
C LEU A 60 -6.91 9.10 -8.22
N PRO A 61 -7.54 7.98 -8.63
CA PRO A 61 -9.00 7.90 -8.67
C PRO A 61 -9.56 8.48 -7.38
N GLU A 62 -10.62 9.27 -7.47
CA GLU A 62 -11.20 9.99 -6.32
C GLU A 62 -11.40 9.06 -5.11
N ASP A 63 -11.88 7.84 -5.38
CA ASP A 63 -11.98 6.71 -4.45
C ASP A 63 -10.69 6.43 -3.66
N VAL A 64 -9.51 6.50 -4.28
CA VAL A 64 -8.23 6.21 -3.62
C VAL A 64 -7.84 7.35 -2.68
N LYS A 65 -8.16 8.60 -3.04
CA LYS A 65 -7.91 9.76 -2.16
C LYS A 65 -8.83 9.72 -0.95
N GLU A 66 -10.10 9.38 -1.14
CA GLU A 66 -11.08 9.20 -0.06
C GLU A 66 -10.66 8.08 0.88
N LEU A 67 -10.26 6.92 0.34
CA LEU A 67 -9.75 5.79 1.13
C LEU A 67 -8.50 6.17 1.93
N GLN A 68 -7.58 6.93 1.35
CA GLN A 68 -6.38 7.41 2.07
C GLN A 68 -6.73 8.36 3.21
N ALA A 69 -7.69 9.28 2.99
CA ALA A 69 -8.16 10.19 4.01
C ALA A 69 -8.83 9.43 5.17
N GLU A 70 -9.65 8.42 4.85
CA GLU A 70 -10.31 7.57 5.84
C GLU A 70 -9.28 6.77 6.65
N VAL A 71 -8.28 6.17 6.00
CA VAL A 71 -7.18 5.47 6.69
C VAL A 71 -6.42 6.41 7.63
N ALA A 72 -6.18 7.65 7.21
CA ALA A 72 -5.50 8.64 8.04
C ALA A 72 -6.35 9.02 9.28
N ARG A 73 -7.67 9.20 9.11
CA ARG A 73 -8.62 9.44 10.19
C ARG A 73 -8.65 8.28 11.18
N LEU A 74 -8.88 7.06 10.70
CA LEU A 74 -8.95 5.85 11.54
C LEU A 74 -7.65 5.62 12.31
N LYS A 75 -6.49 5.85 11.68
CA LYS A 75 -5.21 5.75 12.39
C LYS A 75 -5.08 6.78 13.51
N LYS A 76 -5.63 7.98 13.35
CA LYS A 76 -5.62 9.02 14.39
C LYS A 76 -6.51 8.62 15.57
N GLU A 77 -7.72 8.16 15.29
CA GLU A 77 -8.66 7.66 16.31
C GLU A 77 -8.07 6.47 17.08
N LEU A 78 -7.46 5.51 16.37
CA LEU A 78 -6.81 4.36 16.99
C LEU A 78 -5.68 4.77 17.95
N ARG A 79 -4.87 5.76 17.57
CA ARG A 79 -3.81 6.28 18.47
C ARG A 79 -4.39 6.94 19.71
N HIS A 80 -5.48 7.69 19.55
CA HIS A 80 -6.14 8.34 20.68
C HIS A 80 -6.72 7.32 21.66
N GLU A 81 -7.42 6.30 21.16
CA GLU A 81 -8.00 5.26 22.02
C GLU A 81 -6.94 4.41 22.70
N LYS A 82 -5.83 4.10 22.02
CA LYS A 82 -4.69 3.42 22.68
C LYS A 82 -4.11 4.25 23.81
N MET A 83 -3.84 5.54 23.58
CA MET A 83 -3.35 6.44 24.63
C MET A 83 -4.32 6.54 25.80
N ARG A 84 -5.62 6.57 25.52
CA ARG A 84 -6.66 6.59 26.55
C ARG A 84 -6.68 5.31 27.36
N ALA A 85 -6.59 4.15 26.71
CA ALA A 85 -6.51 2.85 27.38
C ALA A 85 -5.24 2.76 28.26
N ASP A 86 -4.08 3.16 27.74
CA ASP A 86 -2.82 3.18 28.48
C ASP A 86 -2.91 4.10 29.71
N ALA A 87 -3.55 5.27 29.56
CA ALA A 87 -3.78 6.19 30.69
C ALA A 87 -4.69 5.57 31.76
N TYR A 88 -5.75 4.85 31.36
CA TYR A 88 -6.62 4.16 32.31
C TYR A 88 -5.90 3.02 33.04
N ASP A 89 -5.08 2.23 32.34
CA ASP A 89 -4.27 1.19 32.96
C ASP A 89 -3.32 1.79 34.02
N MET A 90 -2.63 2.89 33.70
CA MET A 90 -1.78 3.59 34.67
C MET A 90 -2.53 4.14 35.88
N MET A 91 -3.76 4.66 35.69
CA MET A 91 -4.58 5.11 36.83
C MET A 91 -4.98 3.95 37.75
N ILE A 92 -5.22 2.76 37.18
CA ILE A 92 -5.50 1.55 37.97
C ILE A 92 -4.26 1.22 38.81
N ASP A 93 -3.07 1.18 38.20
CA ASP A 93 -1.83 0.88 38.92
C ASP A 93 -1.59 1.86 40.09
N LEU A 94 -1.75 3.17 39.84
CA LEU A 94 -1.63 4.20 40.88
C LEU A 94 -2.66 4.03 42.01
N ALA A 95 -3.88 3.62 41.69
CA ALA A 95 -4.92 3.39 42.68
C ALA A 95 -4.63 2.13 43.51
N GLU A 96 -4.19 1.03 42.88
CA GLU A 96 -3.76 -0.18 43.60
C GLU A 96 -2.59 0.13 44.54
N ASP A 97 -1.64 0.95 44.10
CA ASP A 97 -0.50 1.37 44.91
C ASP A 97 -0.90 2.28 46.07
N ALA A 98 -1.82 3.22 45.88
CA ALA A 98 -2.25 4.13 46.92
C ALA A 98 -3.12 3.44 47.99
N PHE A 99 -4.07 2.61 47.56
CA PHE A 99 -5.09 2.03 48.43
C PHE A 99 -4.77 0.59 48.88
N LYS A 100 -3.76 -0.06 48.27
CA LYS A 100 -3.37 -1.46 48.57
C LYS A 100 -4.51 -2.47 48.41
N ILE A 101 -5.46 -2.17 47.53
CA ILE A 101 -6.59 -3.04 47.17
C ILE A 101 -6.40 -3.46 45.71
N PRO A 102 -6.45 -4.77 45.38
CA PRO A 102 -6.38 -5.22 44.00
C PRO A 102 -7.68 -4.89 43.27
N ILE A 103 -7.60 -4.08 42.22
CA ILE A 103 -8.73 -3.65 41.38
C ILE A 103 -8.76 -4.52 40.10
N ARG A 104 -7.60 -4.82 39.52
CA ARG A 104 -7.46 -5.66 38.33
C ARG A 104 -7.55 -7.13 38.71
N LYS A 105 -8.37 -7.89 37.97
CA LYS A 105 -8.43 -9.35 38.11
C LYS A 105 -7.11 -9.95 37.64
N LYS A 106 -6.34 -10.55 38.55
CA LYS A 106 -5.11 -11.28 38.20
C LYS A 106 -5.48 -12.55 37.42
N SER A 107 -4.84 -12.78 36.27
CA SER A 107 -5.13 -13.90 35.34
C SER A 107 -4.69 -15.28 35.85
N GLY A 108 -4.69 -15.51 37.17
CA GLY A 108 -4.17 -16.72 37.80
C GLY A 108 -5.01 -17.28 38.96
N ALA A 109 -6.26 -16.83 39.14
CA ALA A 109 -7.16 -17.45 40.12
C ALA A 109 -8.17 -18.36 39.40
N GLU A 110 -7.73 -19.58 39.08
CA GLU A 110 -8.61 -20.70 38.75
C GLU A 110 -8.34 -21.86 39.73
N ARG A 111 -9.38 -22.18 40.51
CA ARG A 111 -9.59 -23.26 41.52
C ARG A 111 -8.81 -23.21 42.83
#